data_AF-A0A7K4B149-F1
#
_entry.id   AF-A0A7K4B149-F1
#
_cell.length_a   1.000
_cell.length_b   1.000
_cell.length_c   1.000
_cell.angle_alpha   90.00
_cell.angle_beta   90.00
_cell.angle_gamma   90.00
#
_symmetry.space_group_name_H-M   'P 1'
#
loop_
_entity.id
_entity.type
_entity.pdbx_description
1 polymer ?
#
loop_
_entity_poly.entity_id
_entity_poly.type
_entity_poly.pdbx_seq_one_letter_code
_entity_poly.pdbx_strand_id
1 'polypeptide(L)'
;MSEVTVYSTQNCPYCRLAKAFLDRNNVPYRSVDVGIDRKAAKEMVELSGQYGVPVIVAGDEVIIGFDTDRLRALFTADVKTDIYDTIIVGAGPAGLTAALYCARKNLKTLMISPDVGGQALESWNIENYMGYRMITGDDLMAKFEEQLKELEIRIELDQVSSLLPTSGGFSIKTVSDLEYKGKTVILTQGKKPRKLGIPREKEFTGRGLSVCATCDGPIFKDKVVGVIGGGNSALTTAIEMSGIAKEVHLFVRSSIRADAVYTSRFTKKQNIITHIGYEVTELIGEDRLSGVSITNRETGEKKEISLDGLFTEIGWIPNTSFVDGLLVLNDQKEIVVDIDCKTSAPGIFAAGDVTSISGKQIIIACGEGAKAALSAFDYLMTN
;
A
#
# COMPACT_ATOMS: atom_id res chain seq x y z
N MET A 1 11.40 32.38 -15.54
CA MET A 1 11.76 30.98 -15.25
C MET A 1 12.22 30.37 -16.56
N SER A 2 13.30 29.60 -16.54
CA SER A 2 13.74 28.82 -17.71
C SER A 2 12.63 27.87 -18.14
N GLU A 3 12.51 27.62 -19.44
CA GLU A 3 11.55 26.66 -19.98
C GLU A 3 11.93 25.25 -19.52
N VAL A 4 11.05 24.60 -18.75
CA VAL A 4 11.27 23.22 -18.28
C VAL A 4 10.77 22.26 -19.34
N THR A 5 11.59 21.30 -19.75
CA THR A 5 11.22 20.23 -20.70
C THR A 5 11.29 18.87 -20.02
N VAL A 6 10.23 18.07 -20.13
CA VAL A 6 10.16 16.70 -19.62
C VAL A 6 10.10 15.72 -20.80
N TYR A 7 11.21 15.05 -21.05
CA TYR A 7 11.26 13.91 -21.96
C TYR A 7 10.65 12.68 -21.28
N SER A 8 9.68 12.05 -21.93
CA SER A 8 8.84 11.01 -21.36
C SER A 8 8.43 9.97 -22.40
N THR A 9 7.79 8.88 -21.95
CA THR A 9 7.06 7.95 -22.82
C THR A 9 5.67 7.69 -22.23
N GLN A 10 4.73 7.22 -23.03
CA GLN A 10 3.32 7.03 -22.63
C GLN A 10 3.15 6.15 -21.38
N ASN A 11 3.98 5.12 -21.23
CA ASN A 11 3.82 4.10 -20.17
C ASN A 11 4.87 4.22 -19.05
N CYS A 12 5.52 5.36 -18.91
CA CYS A 12 6.56 5.57 -17.91
C CYS A 12 5.97 6.07 -16.57
N PRO A 13 5.98 5.27 -15.49
CA PRO A 13 5.42 5.67 -14.21
C PRO A 13 6.18 6.85 -13.59
N TYR A 14 7.51 6.84 -13.63
CA TYR A 14 8.35 7.92 -13.13
C TYR A 14 8.16 9.23 -13.90
N CYS A 15 7.78 9.16 -15.18
CA CYS A 15 7.46 10.33 -15.98
C CYS A 15 6.17 10.98 -15.53
N ARG A 16 5.18 10.19 -15.09
CA ARG A 16 3.96 10.72 -14.46
C ARG A 16 4.27 11.37 -13.12
N LEU A 17 5.14 10.77 -12.31
CA LEU A 17 5.58 11.34 -11.03
C LEU A 17 6.30 12.68 -11.22
N ALA A 18 7.22 12.77 -12.19
CA ALA A 18 7.92 14.01 -12.51
C ALA A 18 6.97 15.13 -12.94
N LYS A 19 6.01 14.82 -13.82
CA LYS A 19 4.99 15.76 -14.28
C LYS A 19 4.10 16.23 -13.13
N ALA A 20 3.59 15.29 -12.33
CA ALA A 20 2.77 15.60 -11.16
C ALA A 20 3.53 16.47 -10.13
N PHE A 21 4.84 16.24 -9.96
CA PHE A 21 5.67 17.10 -9.11
C PHE A 21 5.74 18.54 -9.63
N LEU A 22 5.99 18.73 -10.93
CA LEU A 22 6.08 20.05 -11.55
C LEU A 22 4.73 20.77 -11.51
N ASP A 23 3.64 20.06 -11.85
CA ASP A 23 2.27 20.57 -11.76
C ASP A 23 1.93 21.06 -10.35
N ARG A 24 2.26 20.24 -9.33
CA ARG A 24 2.00 20.57 -7.92
C ARG A 24 2.80 21.77 -7.40
N ASN A 25 3.97 22.03 -7.98
CA ASN A 25 4.79 23.19 -7.63
C ASN A 25 4.54 24.40 -8.53
N ASN A 26 3.47 24.37 -9.35
CA ASN A 26 3.12 25.42 -10.31
C ASN A 26 4.28 25.76 -11.27
N VAL A 27 5.07 24.74 -11.64
CA VAL A 27 6.17 24.91 -12.59
C VAL A 27 5.67 24.53 -13.99
N PRO A 28 5.56 25.51 -14.92
CA PRO A 28 5.15 25.22 -16.28
C PRO A 28 6.23 24.42 -17.00
N TYR A 29 5.82 23.38 -17.73
CA TYR A 29 6.74 22.54 -18.50
C TYR A 29 6.18 22.12 -19.86
N ARG A 30 7.09 21.83 -20.79
CA ARG A 30 6.81 21.18 -22.08
C ARG A 30 7.07 19.69 -21.95
N SER A 31 6.09 18.85 -22.27
CA SER A 31 6.31 17.40 -22.33
C SER A 31 6.62 16.94 -23.74
N VAL A 32 7.66 16.12 -23.89
CA VAL A 32 8.08 15.54 -25.17
C VAL A 32 8.06 14.01 -25.08
N ASP A 33 7.36 13.35 -25.99
CA ASP A 33 7.28 11.89 -26.04
C ASP A 33 8.36 11.32 -26.95
N VAL A 34 9.44 10.83 -26.36
CA VAL A 34 10.59 10.26 -27.09
C VAL A 34 10.30 8.86 -27.62
N GLY A 35 9.20 8.22 -27.19
CA GLY A 35 8.77 6.92 -27.69
C GLY A 35 8.24 6.99 -29.13
N ILE A 36 7.74 8.16 -29.54
CA ILE A 36 7.21 8.39 -30.89
C ILE A 36 8.05 9.41 -31.69
N ASP A 37 8.85 10.25 -31.03
CA ASP A 37 9.74 11.21 -31.68
C ASP A 37 11.22 10.78 -31.57
N ARG A 38 11.72 10.16 -32.65
CA ARG A 38 13.12 9.70 -32.74
C ARG A 38 14.14 10.84 -32.74
N LYS A 39 13.76 12.05 -33.17
CA LYS A 39 14.67 13.20 -33.17
C LYS A 39 14.83 13.71 -31.74
N ALA A 40 13.72 13.86 -31.02
CA ALA A 40 13.72 14.21 -29.60
C ALA A 40 14.44 13.15 -28.74
N ALA A 41 14.33 11.86 -29.09
CA ALA A 41 15.07 10.79 -28.42
C ALA A 41 16.60 10.97 -28.54
N LYS A 42 17.10 11.33 -29.74
CA LYS A 42 18.53 11.61 -29.94
C LYS A 42 18.98 12.85 -29.17
N GLU A 43 18.21 13.92 -29.23
CA GLU A 43 18.46 15.16 -28.50
C GLU A 43 18.52 14.90 -26.98
N MET A 44 17.58 14.13 -26.44
CA MET A 44 17.59 13.71 -25.03
C MET A 44 18.88 12.95 -24.66
N VAL A 45 19.32 12.01 -25.50
CA VAL A 45 20.55 11.23 -25.28
C VAL A 45 21.78 12.14 -25.34
N GLU A 46 21.83 13.10 -26.28
CA GLU A 46 22.93 14.06 -26.38
C GLU A 46 23.01 14.98 -25.15
N LEU A 47 21.86 15.41 -24.61
CA LEU A 47 21.79 16.27 -23.43
C LEU A 47 22.13 15.54 -22.12
N SER A 48 21.71 14.29 -21.97
CA SER A 48 21.75 13.56 -20.69
C SER A 48 22.73 12.41 -20.63
N GLY A 49 23.25 11.95 -21.77
CA GLY A 49 24.00 10.69 -21.88
C GLY A 49 23.16 9.43 -21.58
N GLN A 50 21.85 9.57 -21.43
CA GLN A 50 20.94 8.49 -21.03
C GLN A 50 19.93 8.14 -22.12
N TYR A 51 19.60 6.85 -22.20
CA TYR A 51 18.57 6.32 -23.09
C TYR A 51 17.20 6.17 -22.41
N GLY A 52 17.16 6.26 -21.07
CA GLY A 52 15.96 6.10 -20.27
C GLY A 52 15.22 7.41 -20.02
N VAL A 53 13.94 7.31 -19.64
CA VAL A 53 13.06 8.41 -19.23
C VAL A 53 12.58 8.23 -17.79
N PRO A 54 12.18 9.31 -17.07
CA PRO A 54 12.17 10.70 -17.53
C PRO A 54 13.56 11.34 -17.57
N VAL A 55 13.73 12.33 -18.45
CA VAL A 55 14.83 13.31 -18.39
C VAL A 55 14.19 14.69 -18.34
N ILE A 56 14.57 15.49 -17.37
CA ILE A 56 13.98 16.81 -17.10
C ILE A 56 15.09 17.84 -17.31
N VAL A 57 14.86 18.77 -18.22
CA VAL A 57 15.82 19.83 -18.58
C VAL A 57 15.24 21.17 -18.18
N ALA A 58 15.99 21.97 -17.44
CA ALA A 58 15.55 23.30 -17.01
C ALA A 58 16.70 24.32 -17.04
N GLY A 59 16.78 25.07 -18.14
CA GLY A 59 17.98 25.85 -18.43
C GLY A 59 19.16 24.91 -18.67
N ASP A 60 20.25 25.12 -17.94
CA ASP A 60 21.48 24.32 -18.05
C ASP A 60 21.44 23.04 -17.20
N GLU A 61 20.41 22.86 -16.37
CA GLU A 61 20.27 21.70 -15.49
C GLU A 61 19.61 20.52 -16.20
N VAL A 62 20.27 19.36 -16.13
CA VAL A 62 19.75 18.08 -16.63
C VAL A 62 19.58 17.13 -15.47
N ILE A 63 18.32 16.74 -15.21
CA ILE A 63 17.93 15.82 -14.16
C ILE A 63 17.54 14.49 -14.81
N ILE A 64 18.22 13.42 -14.43
CA ILE A 64 17.99 12.07 -14.94
C ILE A 64 17.07 11.34 -13.98
N GLY A 65 15.98 10.79 -14.49
CA GLY A 65 14.97 10.10 -13.69
C GLY A 65 14.10 11.05 -12.87
N PHE A 66 13.30 10.46 -11.98
CA PHE A 66 12.52 11.22 -10.99
C PHE A 66 13.37 11.43 -9.73
N ASP A 67 14.40 12.27 -9.85
CA ASP A 67 15.27 12.67 -8.74
C ASP A 67 14.60 13.81 -7.96
N THR A 68 13.92 13.43 -6.87
CA THR A 68 13.13 14.35 -6.06
C THR A 68 13.97 15.44 -5.38
N ASP A 69 15.22 15.15 -5.04
CA ASP A 69 16.06 16.08 -4.29
C ASP A 69 16.54 17.22 -5.20
N ARG A 70 16.97 16.87 -6.41
CA ARG A 70 17.30 17.88 -7.45
C ARG A 70 16.08 18.66 -7.89
N LEU A 71 14.94 18.00 -8.06
CA LEU A 71 13.69 18.67 -8.42
C LEU A 71 13.25 19.67 -7.36
N ARG A 72 13.35 19.31 -6.08
CA ARG A 72 13.07 20.25 -4.97
C ARG A 72 14.06 21.42 -4.98
N ALA A 73 15.36 21.16 -5.07
CA ALA A 73 16.38 22.21 -5.08
C ALA A 73 16.15 23.26 -6.19
N LEU A 74 15.62 22.84 -7.34
CA LEU A 74 15.41 23.71 -8.51
C LEU A 74 14.03 24.37 -8.55
N PHE A 75 12.99 23.69 -8.06
CA PHE A 75 11.60 24.05 -8.33
C PHE A 75 10.77 24.33 -7.09
N THR A 76 11.30 24.07 -5.89
CA THR A 76 10.67 24.51 -4.66
C THR A 76 11.36 25.77 -4.16
N ALA A 77 10.61 26.88 -4.10
CA ALA A 77 10.99 27.97 -3.20
C ALA A 77 11.00 27.43 -1.77
N ASP A 78 11.92 27.91 -0.92
CA ASP A 78 12.05 27.57 0.51
C ASP A 78 10.75 27.02 1.08
N VAL A 79 10.75 25.74 1.46
CA VAL A 79 9.58 25.12 2.09
C VAL A 79 9.27 25.94 3.33
N LYS A 80 8.36 26.91 3.21
CA LYS A 80 7.87 27.66 4.34
C LYS A 80 7.40 26.62 5.35
N THR A 81 8.03 26.67 6.51
CA THR A 81 7.78 25.87 7.69
C THR A 81 6.44 26.24 8.29
N ASP A 82 5.37 26.14 7.51
CA ASP A 82 4.04 26.34 8.01
C ASP A 82 3.64 25.07 8.77
N ILE A 83 3.23 25.28 10.02
CA ILE A 83 2.62 24.22 10.82
C ILE A 83 1.29 23.83 10.17
N TYR A 84 1.12 22.54 9.93
CA TYR A 84 -0.16 21.96 9.49
C TYR A 84 -1.09 21.80 10.68
N ASP A 85 -2.40 21.91 10.47
CA ASP A 85 -3.37 21.57 11.51
C ASP A 85 -3.38 20.05 11.74
N THR A 86 -3.31 19.28 10.64
CA THR A 86 -3.27 17.83 10.68
C THR A 86 -2.28 17.29 9.64
N ILE A 87 -1.42 16.36 10.07
CA ILE A 87 -0.61 15.54 9.16
C ILE A 87 -1.15 14.11 9.14
N ILE A 88 -1.40 13.59 7.94
CA ILE A 88 -1.88 12.24 7.70
C ILE A 88 -0.72 11.40 7.16
N VAL A 89 -0.43 10.26 7.80
CA VAL A 89 0.63 9.33 7.38
C VAL A 89 -0.01 8.15 6.68
N GLY A 90 0.26 8.01 5.38
CA GLY A 90 -0.36 7.04 4.48
C GLY A 90 -1.48 7.64 3.63
N ALA A 91 -1.56 7.20 2.37
CA ALA A 91 -2.54 7.64 1.38
C ALA A 91 -3.36 6.46 0.80
N GLY A 92 -3.62 5.44 1.63
CA GLY A 92 -4.61 4.40 1.32
C GLY A 92 -6.06 4.85 1.60
N PRO A 93 -7.04 3.93 1.56
CA PRO A 93 -8.46 4.27 1.74
C PRO A 93 -8.76 5.07 3.02
N ALA A 94 -8.14 4.71 4.16
CA ALA A 94 -8.27 5.43 5.43
C ALA A 94 -7.70 6.86 5.34
N GLY A 95 -6.47 7.01 4.80
CA GLY A 95 -5.79 8.30 4.69
C GLY A 95 -6.49 9.26 3.72
N LEU A 96 -6.90 8.77 2.55
CA LEU A 96 -7.65 9.54 1.56
C LEU A 96 -9.00 10.02 2.13
N THR A 97 -9.71 9.14 2.85
CA THR A 97 -10.98 9.52 3.50
C THR A 97 -10.74 10.53 4.62
N ALA A 98 -9.70 10.35 5.44
CA ALA A 98 -9.35 11.31 6.48
C ALA A 98 -9.03 12.69 5.87
N ALA A 99 -8.26 12.72 4.77
CA ALA A 99 -7.88 13.95 4.08
C ALA A 99 -9.10 14.71 3.53
N LEU A 100 -10.06 13.99 2.93
CA LEU A 100 -11.34 14.55 2.50
C LEU A 100 -12.06 15.24 3.67
N TYR A 101 -12.17 14.58 4.81
CA TYR A 101 -12.89 15.12 5.97
C TYR A 101 -12.15 16.30 6.61
N CYS A 102 -10.81 16.26 6.72
CA CYS A 102 -10.00 17.36 7.18
C CYS A 102 -10.15 18.60 6.28
N ALA A 103 -10.08 18.42 4.96
CA ALA A 103 -10.26 19.51 4.00
C ALA A 103 -11.66 20.13 4.07
N ARG A 104 -12.72 19.31 4.24
CA ARG A 104 -14.10 19.80 4.43
C ARG A 104 -14.31 20.59 5.72
N LYS A 105 -13.39 20.46 6.68
CA LYS A 105 -13.33 21.26 7.91
C LYS A 105 -12.40 22.47 7.78
N ASN A 106 -11.88 22.75 6.58
CA ASN A 106 -10.90 23.80 6.29
C ASN A 106 -9.61 23.66 7.11
N LEU A 107 -9.20 22.43 7.44
CA LEU A 107 -7.92 22.18 8.11
C LEU A 107 -6.77 22.20 7.11
N LYS A 108 -5.69 22.91 7.43
CA LYS A 108 -4.46 22.87 6.64
C LYS A 108 -3.83 21.48 6.77
N THR A 109 -3.97 20.67 5.72
CA THR A 109 -3.70 19.23 5.78
C THR A 109 -2.52 18.84 4.88
N LEU A 110 -1.60 18.05 5.43
CA LEU A 110 -0.52 17.39 4.69
C LEU A 110 -0.71 15.88 4.78
N MET A 111 -0.67 15.19 3.66
CA MET A 111 -0.59 13.74 3.59
C MET A 111 0.81 13.33 3.16
N ILE A 112 1.43 12.34 3.82
CA ILE A 112 2.77 11.83 3.49
C ILE A 112 2.66 10.32 3.25
N SER A 113 2.98 9.85 2.05
CA SER A 113 2.86 8.42 1.69
C SER A 113 3.79 8.05 0.54
N PRO A 114 4.37 6.84 0.50
CA PRO A 114 5.21 6.40 -0.63
C PRO A 114 4.41 6.19 -1.93
N ASP A 115 3.12 5.94 -1.82
CA ASP A 115 2.17 5.75 -2.91
C ASP A 115 0.79 6.33 -2.55
N VAL A 116 -0.06 6.53 -3.55
CA VAL A 116 -1.46 6.93 -3.38
C VAL A 116 -2.34 5.76 -3.79
N GLY A 117 -3.22 5.32 -2.89
CA GLY A 117 -4.11 4.18 -3.07
C GLY A 117 -3.81 3.01 -2.13
N GLY A 118 -2.56 2.83 -1.71
CA GLY A 118 -2.16 1.75 -0.79
C GLY A 118 -2.49 0.36 -1.33
N GLN A 119 -2.78 -0.56 -0.41
CA GLN A 119 -3.09 -1.96 -0.75
C GLN A 119 -4.32 -2.13 -1.65
N ALA A 120 -5.22 -1.14 -1.72
CA ALA A 120 -6.41 -1.25 -2.56
C ALA A 120 -6.03 -1.37 -4.05
N LEU A 121 -4.90 -0.79 -4.47
CA LEU A 121 -4.39 -0.91 -5.84
C LEU A 121 -4.03 -2.34 -6.25
N GLU A 122 -3.72 -3.21 -5.28
CA GLU A 122 -3.35 -4.60 -5.55
C GLU A 122 -4.58 -5.48 -5.86
N SER A 123 -5.79 -4.94 -5.67
CA SER A 123 -7.05 -5.66 -5.86
C SER A 123 -7.51 -5.61 -7.31
N TRP A 124 -7.58 -6.77 -7.96
CA TRP A 124 -8.09 -6.89 -9.34
C TRP A 124 -9.61 -6.72 -9.41
N ASN A 125 -10.32 -7.21 -8.38
CA ASN A 125 -11.77 -7.24 -8.35
C ASN A 125 -12.31 -6.94 -6.94
N ILE A 126 -13.07 -5.85 -6.80
CA ILE A 126 -13.70 -5.42 -5.55
C ILE A 126 -15.22 -5.47 -5.72
N GLU A 127 -15.86 -6.44 -5.07
CA GLU A 127 -17.31 -6.66 -5.11
C GLU A 127 -18.02 -6.35 -3.77
N ASN A 128 -17.25 -5.91 -2.77
CA ASN A 128 -17.72 -5.70 -1.40
C ASN A 128 -17.68 -4.22 -0.97
N TYR A 129 -17.49 -3.29 -1.90
CA TYR A 129 -17.55 -1.85 -1.64
C TYR A 129 -18.93 -1.30 -2.05
N MET A 130 -19.76 -0.97 -1.05
CA MET A 130 -21.11 -0.49 -1.27
C MET A 130 -21.13 0.74 -2.19
N GLY A 131 -21.99 0.71 -3.20
CA GLY A 131 -22.04 1.69 -4.29
C GLY A 131 -21.52 1.14 -5.63
N TYR A 132 -20.75 0.05 -5.60
CA TYR A 132 -20.32 -0.68 -6.79
C TYR A 132 -20.72 -2.14 -6.69
N ARG A 133 -21.25 -2.69 -7.79
CA ARG A 133 -21.41 -4.13 -7.91
C ARG A 133 -20.06 -4.82 -8.08
N MET A 134 -19.19 -4.20 -8.88
CA MET A 134 -17.81 -4.58 -9.11
C MET A 134 -17.03 -3.33 -9.52
N ILE A 135 -15.82 -3.16 -8.99
CA ILE A 135 -14.86 -2.14 -9.41
C ILE A 135 -13.43 -2.68 -9.22
N THR A 136 -12.47 -2.24 -10.04
CA THR A 136 -11.06 -2.57 -9.83
C THR A 136 -10.48 -1.70 -8.70
N GLY A 137 -9.37 -2.14 -8.11
CA GLY A 137 -8.60 -1.34 -7.14
C GLY A 137 -8.17 0.01 -7.69
N ASP A 138 -7.61 -0.01 -8.91
CA ASP A 138 -7.17 1.19 -9.62
C ASP A 138 -8.32 2.18 -9.86
N ASP A 139 -9.46 1.70 -10.39
CA ASP A 139 -10.61 2.57 -10.66
C ASP A 139 -11.22 3.14 -9.37
N LEU A 140 -11.26 2.35 -8.29
CA LEU A 140 -11.78 2.82 -7.02
C LEU A 140 -10.89 3.91 -6.42
N MET A 141 -9.57 3.74 -6.45
CA MET A 141 -8.63 4.75 -5.94
C MET A 141 -8.61 6.00 -6.83
N ALA A 142 -8.71 5.85 -8.15
CA ALA A 142 -8.85 6.99 -9.06
C ALA A 142 -10.07 7.86 -8.73
N LYS A 143 -11.19 7.24 -8.32
CA LYS A 143 -12.38 7.96 -7.85
C LYS A 143 -12.19 8.66 -6.51
N PHE A 144 -11.41 8.08 -5.60
CA PHE A 144 -11.07 8.75 -4.34
C PHE A 144 -10.20 9.96 -4.61
N GLU A 145 -9.18 9.82 -5.45
CA GLU A 145 -8.32 10.92 -5.86
C GLU A 145 -9.11 12.02 -6.58
N GLU A 146 -10.06 11.66 -7.45
CA GLU A 146 -10.96 12.60 -8.10
C GLU A 146 -11.71 13.49 -7.08
N GLN A 147 -12.19 12.93 -5.97
CA GLN A 147 -12.84 13.71 -4.92
C GLN A 147 -11.89 14.68 -4.20
N LEU A 148 -10.59 14.41 -4.19
CA LEU A 148 -9.59 15.26 -3.53
C LEU A 148 -9.02 16.32 -4.47
N LYS A 149 -9.14 16.18 -5.80
CA LYS A 149 -8.50 17.07 -6.79
C LYS A 149 -8.85 18.54 -6.64
N GLU A 150 -10.09 18.85 -6.23
CA GLU A 150 -10.56 20.22 -6.05
C GLU A 150 -10.29 20.77 -4.64
N LEU A 151 -9.71 19.95 -3.75
CA LEU A 151 -9.42 20.32 -2.37
C LEU A 151 -7.95 20.70 -2.24
N GLU A 152 -7.66 21.70 -1.41
CA GLU A 152 -6.30 22.15 -1.11
C GLU A 152 -5.58 21.18 -0.15
N ILE A 153 -5.37 19.94 -0.59
CA ILE A 153 -4.67 18.91 0.17
C ILE A 153 -3.28 18.72 -0.42
N ARG A 154 -2.26 18.95 0.41
CA ARG A 154 -0.88 18.72 0.01
C ARG A 154 -0.55 17.23 0.18
N ILE A 155 -0.12 16.55 -0.88
CA ILE A 155 0.27 15.12 -0.84
C ILE A 155 1.76 14.96 -1.10
N GLU A 156 2.57 14.72 -0.08
CA GLU A 156 3.99 14.42 -0.20
C GLU A 156 4.24 12.94 -0.51
N LEU A 157 4.92 12.67 -1.63
CA LEU A 157 5.35 11.32 -2.01
C LEU A 157 6.69 11.00 -1.33
N ASP A 158 6.62 10.49 -0.11
CA ASP A 158 7.76 10.16 0.74
C ASP A 158 7.30 9.17 1.84
N GLN A 159 8.24 8.57 2.54
CA GLN A 159 7.96 7.67 3.65
C GLN A 159 8.33 8.31 4.98
N VAL A 160 7.44 8.24 5.97
CA VAL A 160 7.74 8.69 7.34
C VAL A 160 8.74 7.75 8.01
N SER A 161 9.79 8.33 8.57
CA SER A 161 10.88 7.64 9.27
C SER A 161 10.83 7.88 10.79
N SER A 162 10.27 9.01 11.24
CA SER A 162 10.18 9.37 12.66
C SER A 162 8.99 10.28 12.95
N LEU A 163 8.42 10.14 14.15
CA LEU A 163 7.38 11.01 14.71
C LEU A 163 7.77 11.38 16.15
N LEU A 164 7.90 12.67 16.44
CA LEU A 164 8.35 13.18 17.73
C LEU A 164 7.37 14.24 18.28
N PRO A 165 6.93 14.13 19.54
CA PRO A 165 6.21 15.20 20.21
C PRO A 165 7.06 16.47 20.36
N THR A 166 6.40 17.63 20.31
CA THR A 166 7.00 18.96 20.50
C THR A 166 6.09 19.81 21.39
N SER A 167 6.51 21.01 21.78
CA SER A 167 5.73 21.89 22.68
C SER A 167 4.40 22.39 22.10
N GLY A 168 4.18 22.28 20.78
CA GLY A 168 2.99 22.78 20.09
C GLY A 168 2.38 21.81 19.08
N GLY A 169 2.66 20.50 19.24
CA GLY A 169 2.22 19.46 18.31
C GLY A 169 3.32 18.44 18.08
N PHE A 170 3.59 18.11 16.82
CA PHE A 170 4.45 17.01 16.41
C PHE A 170 5.40 17.43 15.29
N SER A 171 6.60 16.87 15.31
CA SER A 171 7.56 16.89 14.20
C SER A 171 7.61 15.50 13.55
N ILE A 172 7.52 15.47 12.23
CA ILE A 172 7.59 14.27 11.40
C ILE A 172 8.78 14.38 10.48
N LYS A 173 9.66 13.38 10.51
CA LYS A 173 10.75 13.24 9.56
C LYS A 173 10.45 12.17 8.53
N THR A 174 10.89 12.41 7.30
CA THR A 174 10.77 11.45 6.21
C THR A 174 12.09 10.74 5.92
N VAL A 175 12.09 9.79 5.00
CA VAL A 175 13.29 9.06 4.56
C VAL A 175 14.19 9.97 3.73
N SER A 176 13.64 10.94 2.99
CA SER A 176 14.41 11.97 2.28
C SER A 176 14.87 13.14 3.17
N ASP A 177 15.00 12.92 4.49
CA ASP A 177 15.45 13.92 5.48
C ASP A 177 14.63 15.24 5.51
N LEU A 178 13.39 15.22 5.02
CA LEU A 178 12.47 16.35 5.19
C LEU A 178 11.83 16.33 6.57
N GLU A 179 11.56 17.52 7.09
CA GLU A 179 10.89 17.71 8.37
C GLU A 179 9.61 18.53 8.21
N TYR A 180 8.52 18.03 8.76
CA TYR A 180 7.21 18.66 8.76
C TYR A 180 6.68 18.81 10.19
N LYS A 181 5.92 19.88 10.45
CA LYS A 181 5.32 20.13 11.76
C LYS A 181 3.80 20.16 11.66
N GLY A 182 3.12 19.48 12.57
CA GLY A 182 1.66 19.42 12.62
C GLY A 182 1.13 19.51 14.03
N LYS A 183 -0.04 20.11 14.24
CA LYS A 183 -0.69 20.16 15.57
C LYS A 183 -1.26 18.79 15.96
N THR A 184 -1.80 18.05 14.98
CA THR A 184 -2.31 16.68 15.14
C THR A 184 -1.75 15.74 14.08
N VAL A 185 -1.79 14.43 14.35
CA VAL A 185 -1.33 13.39 13.41
C VAL A 185 -2.38 12.28 13.30
N ILE A 186 -2.66 11.83 12.08
CA ILE A 186 -3.51 10.66 11.80
C ILE A 186 -2.68 9.59 11.11
N LEU A 187 -2.49 8.44 11.77
CA LEU A 187 -1.70 7.32 11.29
C LEU A 187 -2.58 6.33 10.52
N THR A 188 -2.33 6.17 9.22
CA THR A 188 -3.15 5.36 8.29
C THR A 188 -2.33 4.49 7.34
N GLN A 189 -1.05 4.27 7.64
CA GLN A 189 -0.07 3.59 6.78
C GLN A 189 -0.29 2.07 6.61
N GLY A 190 -1.43 1.55 7.07
CA GLY A 190 -1.86 0.17 6.88
C GLY A 190 -0.89 -0.90 7.35
N LYS A 191 -0.95 -2.04 6.69
CA LYS A 191 -0.03 -3.17 6.87
C LYS A 191 0.73 -3.46 5.58
N LYS A 192 1.59 -4.47 5.62
CA LYS A 192 2.11 -5.14 4.43
C LYS A 192 2.03 -6.65 4.61
N PRO A 193 1.76 -7.41 3.55
CA PRO A 193 1.77 -8.86 3.65
C PRO A 193 3.20 -9.31 3.94
N ARG A 194 3.35 -10.38 4.73
CA ARG A 194 4.64 -11.05 4.82
C ARG A 194 4.94 -11.67 3.47
N LYS A 195 6.16 -11.42 2.99
CA LYS A 195 6.66 -12.03 1.76
C LYS A 195 7.15 -13.44 2.05
N LEU A 196 6.95 -14.34 1.10
CA LEU A 196 7.56 -15.67 1.09
C LEU A 196 9.08 -15.57 1.00
N GLY A 197 9.59 -14.55 0.30
CA GLY A 197 11.04 -14.34 0.15
C GLY A 197 11.69 -15.37 -0.78
N ILE A 198 10.91 -15.92 -1.72
CA ILE A 198 11.37 -16.92 -2.69
C ILE A 198 11.51 -16.32 -4.09
N PRO A 199 12.29 -16.93 -4.99
CA PRO A 199 12.44 -16.45 -6.36
C PRO A 199 11.08 -16.29 -7.07
N ARG A 200 10.99 -15.28 -7.94
CA ARG A 200 9.82 -14.99 -8.79
C ARG A 200 8.52 -14.62 -8.05
N GLU A 201 8.54 -14.43 -6.73
CA GLU A 201 7.36 -13.98 -5.97
C GLU A 201 6.71 -12.71 -6.55
N LYS A 202 7.54 -11.71 -6.88
CA LYS A 202 7.07 -10.43 -7.46
C LYS A 202 6.45 -10.61 -8.86
N GLU A 203 6.92 -11.58 -9.63
CA GLU A 203 6.43 -11.85 -10.99
C GLU A 203 5.01 -12.41 -10.99
N PHE A 204 4.71 -13.28 -10.02
CA PHE A 204 3.42 -13.95 -9.92
C PHE A 204 2.40 -13.24 -9.01
N THR A 205 2.81 -12.20 -8.28
CA THR A 205 1.90 -11.37 -7.48
C THR A 205 0.82 -10.76 -8.38
N GLY A 206 -0.45 -11.05 -8.11
CA GLY A 206 -1.57 -10.66 -8.95
C GLY A 206 -1.73 -11.47 -10.25
N ARG A 207 -0.86 -12.47 -10.49
CA ARG A 207 -0.91 -13.39 -11.65
C ARG A 207 -1.00 -14.85 -11.20
N GLY A 208 -1.78 -15.09 -10.16
CA GLY A 208 -2.00 -16.40 -9.54
C GLY A 208 -1.52 -16.47 -8.09
N LEU A 209 -0.59 -15.61 -7.66
CA LEU A 209 -0.28 -15.41 -6.24
C LEU A 209 -1.17 -14.29 -5.68
N SER A 210 -1.90 -14.59 -4.61
CA SER A 210 -2.83 -13.67 -3.94
C SER A 210 -2.61 -13.64 -2.42
N VAL A 211 -2.93 -12.52 -1.80
CA VAL A 211 -2.94 -12.31 -0.33
C VAL A 211 -4.36 -12.14 0.23
N CYS A 212 -5.39 -12.14 -0.63
CA CYS A 212 -6.79 -11.91 -0.23
C CYS A 212 -7.73 -12.93 -0.86
N ALA A 213 -8.05 -13.98 -0.11
CA ALA A 213 -9.02 -14.99 -0.55
C ALA A 213 -10.43 -14.44 -0.75
N THR A 214 -10.88 -13.51 0.08
CA THR A 214 -12.20 -12.89 -0.06
C THR A 214 -12.33 -12.07 -1.34
N CYS A 215 -11.23 -11.46 -1.80
CA CYS A 215 -11.19 -10.64 -3.00
C CYS A 215 -11.10 -11.50 -4.27
N ASP A 216 -10.14 -12.44 -4.29
CA ASP A 216 -9.78 -13.17 -5.51
C ASP A 216 -10.39 -14.57 -5.57
N GLY A 217 -10.90 -15.10 -4.46
CA GLY A 217 -11.47 -16.45 -4.34
C GLY A 217 -12.47 -16.80 -5.43
N PRO A 218 -13.47 -15.95 -5.75
CA PRO A 218 -14.44 -16.21 -6.82
C PRO A 218 -13.83 -16.49 -8.19
N ILE A 219 -12.63 -15.98 -8.48
CA ILE A 219 -11.91 -16.17 -9.76
C ILE A 219 -11.46 -17.64 -9.91
N PHE A 220 -11.21 -18.32 -8.80
CA PHE A 220 -10.72 -19.70 -8.76
C PHE A 220 -11.83 -20.74 -8.62
N LYS A 221 -13.05 -20.39 -9.04
CA LYS A 221 -14.15 -21.34 -9.09
C LYS A 221 -13.79 -22.54 -9.98
N ASP A 222 -14.01 -23.75 -9.45
CA ASP A 222 -13.72 -25.03 -10.12
C ASP A 222 -12.23 -25.24 -10.48
N LYS A 223 -11.31 -24.45 -9.89
CA LYS A 223 -9.85 -24.55 -10.08
C LYS A 223 -9.14 -25.29 -8.95
N VAL A 224 -7.85 -25.60 -9.13
CA VAL A 224 -6.99 -26.12 -8.05
C VAL A 224 -6.22 -24.95 -7.44
N VAL A 225 -6.27 -24.80 -6.12
CA VAL A 225 -5.59 -23.68 -5.43
C VAL A 225 -4.72 -24.17 -4.28
N GLY A 226 -3.68 -23.41 -3.96
CA GLY A 226 -2.85 -23.59 -2.78
C GLY A 226 -3.13 -22.52 -1.74
N VAL A 227 -2.95 -22.84 -0.47
CA VAL A 227 -2.97 -21.90 0.65
C VAL A 227 -1.72 -22.14 1.49
N ILE A 228 -0.95 -21.11 1.76
CA ILE A 228 0.26 -21.18 2.59
C ILE A 228 -0.04 -20.62 3.97
N GLY A 229 0.17 -21.42 5.00
CA GLY A 229 0.07 -21.00 6.39
C GLY A 229 -0.58 -22.05 7.27
N GLY A 230 -0.46 -21.88 8.59
CA GLY A 230 -1.01 -22.82 9.57
C GLY A 230 -1.86 -22.16 10.67
N GLY A 231 -2.10 -20.85 10.58
CA GLY A 231 -2.89 -20.11 11.57
C GLY A 231 -4.37 -20.03 11.22
N ASN A 232 -5.11 -19.21 11.97
CA ASN A 232 -6.53 -18.94 11.75
C ASN A 232 -6.82 -18.45 10.32
N SER A 233 -6.03 -17.50 9.80
CA SER A 233 -6.24 -16.96 8.44
C SER A 233 -6.13 -18.06 7.38
N ALA A 234 -5.05 -18.86 7.42
CA ALA A 234 -4.85 -19.95 6.46
C ALA A 234 -5.95 -21.00 6.50
N LEU A 235 -6.40 -21.41 7.70
CA LEU A 235 -7.48 -22.40 7.80
C LEU A 235 -8.84 -21.82 7.39
N THR A 236 -9.11 -20.56 7.71
CA THR A 236 -10.34 -19.89 7.27
C THR A 236 -10.37 -19.77 5.76
N THR A 237 -9.29 -19.31 5.15
CA THR A 237 -9.10 -19.24 3.69
C THR A 237 -9.24 -20.61 3.04
N ALA A 238 -8.61 -21.66 3.59
CA ALA A 238 -8.75 -23.01 3.05
C ALA A 238 -10.20 -23.55 3.14
N ILE A 239 -10.90 -23.29 4.25
CA ILE A 239 -12.33 -23.65 4.43
C ILE A 239 -13.21 -22.89 3.44
N GLU A 240 -12.97 -21.59 3.24
CA GLU A 240 -13.69 -20.76 2.29
C GLU A 240 -13.47 -21.26 0.86
N MET A 241 -12.20 -21.39 0.46
CA MET A 241 -11.81 -21.89 -0.87
C MET A 241 -12.30 -23.30 -1.12
N SER A 242 -12.43 -24.16 -0.11
CA SER A 242 -13.01 -25.51 -0.29
C SER A 242 -14.47 -25.49 -0.79
N GLY A 243 -15.19 -24.38 -0.60
CA GLY A 243 -16.53 -24.17 -1.13
C GLY A 243 -16.58 -23.53 -2.53
N ILE A 244 -15.42 -23.08 -3.05
CA ILE A 244 -15.32 -22.33 -4.30
C ILE A 244 -14.49 -23.12 -5.34
N ALA A 245 -13.30 -23.55 -4.94
CA ALA A 245 -12.35 -24.30 -5.75
C ALA A 245 -12.69 -25.79 -5.82
N LYS A 246 -12.21 -26.45 -6.87
CA LYS A 246 -12.30 -27.90 -7.04
C LYS A 246 -11.48 -28.62 -5.97
N GLU A 247 -10.27 -28.16 -5.71
CA GLU A 247 -9.32 -28.77 -4.77
C GLU A 247 -8.44 -27.70 -4.14
N VAL A 248 -8.11 -27.88 -2.85
CA VAL A 248 -7.30 -26.95 -2.07
C VAL A 248 -6.10 -27.67 -1.47
N HIS A 249 -4.89 -27.24 -1.79
CA HIS A 249 -3.66 -27.68 -1.15
C HIS A 249 -3.30 -26.75 0.00
N LEU A 250 -3.31 -27.23 1.24
CA LEU A 250 -2.86 -26.47 2.40
C LEU A 250 -1.40 -26.80 2.73
N PHE A 251 -0.49 -25.83 2.59
CA PHE A 251 0.94 -25.98 2.88
C PHE A 251 1.27 -25.43 4.28
N VAL A 252 1.69 -26.32 5.18
CA VAL A 252 1.94 -26.00 6.59
C VAL A 252 3.37 -26.34 6.97
N ARG A 253 4.22 -25.31 7.18
CA ARG A 253 5.65 -25.50 7.48
C ARG A 253 6.00 -26.29 8.74
N SER A 254 5.07 -26.44 9.69
CA SER A 254 5.33 -27.09 10.97
C SER A 254 4.10 -27.78 11.55
N SER A 255 3.12 -27.01 12.02
CA SER A 255 1.91 -27.52 12.64
C SER A 255 0.79 -26.51 12.48
N ILE A 256 -0.45 -27.00 12.50
CA ILE A 256 -1.64 -26.15 12.50
C ILE A 256 -1.80 -25.54 13.89
N ARG A 257 -1.85 -24.21 13.94
CA ARG A 257 -2.01 -23.36 15.15
C ARG A 257 -3.23 -22.47 14.98
N ALA A 258 -4.36 -23.08 14.67
CA ALA A 258 -5.64 -22.40 14.56
C ALA A 258 -6.57 -22.83 15.71
N ASP A 259 -7.55 -22.00 16.01
CA ASP A 259 -8.52 -22.26 17.08
C ASP A 259 -9.32 -23.55 16.80
N ALA A 260 -9.78 -24.18 17.89
CA ALA A 260 -10.51 -25.45 17.86
C ALA A 260 -11.73 -25.42 16.91
N VAL A 261 -12.38 -24.27 16.79
CA VAL A 261 -13.55 -24.08 15.91
C VAL A 261 -13.17 -24.22 14.43
N TYR A 262 -12.02 -23.69 14.01
CA TYR A 262 -11.56 -23.76 12.63
C TYR A 262 -11.02 -25.14 12.31
N THR A 263 -10.24 -25.74 13.22
CA THR A 263 -9.76 -27.11 13.04
C THR A 263 -10.91 -28.12 12.96
N SER A 264 -11.98 -27.98 13.76
CA SER A 264 -13.16 -28.85 13.68
C SER A 264 -13.95 -28.70 12.36
N ARG A 265 -14.00 -27.50 11.78
CA ARG A 265 -14.63 -27.26 10.47
C ARG A 265 -13.76 -27.78 9.33
N PHE A 266 -12.46 -27.53 9.44
CA PHE A 266 -11.44 -27.95 8.49
C PHE A 266 -11.43 -29.47 8.30
N THR A 267 -11.45 -30.26 9.38
CA THR A 267 -11.41 -31.73 9.32
C THR A 267 -12.61 -32.37 8.63
N LYS A 268 -13.71 -31.63 8.44
CA LYS A 268 -14.90 -32.10 7.72
C LYS A 268 -14.81 -31.89 6.21
N LYS A 269 -13.82 -31.17 5.72
CA LYS A 269 -13.64 -30.87 4.29
C LYS A 269 -12.91 -32.02 3.60
N GLN A 270 -13.45 -32.49 2.47
CA GLN A 270 -12.92 -33.64 1.76
C GLN A 270 -11.99 -33.27 0.59
N ASN A 271 -12.11 -32.06 0.04
CA ASN A 271 -11.31 -31.56 -1.08
C ASN A 271 -10.13 -30.70 -0.63
N ILE A 272 -9.68 -30.83 0.63
CA ILE A 272 -8.47 -30.17 1.12
C ILE A 272 -7.38 -31.22 1.34
N ILE A 273 -6.26 -31.08 0.63
CA ILE A 273 -5.06 -31.91 0.78
C ILE A 273 -4.04 -31.14 1.61
N THR A 274 -3.66 -31.69 2.77
CA THR A 274 -2.74 -31.01 3.69
C THR A 274 -1.32 -31.53 3.57
N HIS A 275 -0.37 -30.62 3.40
CA HIS A 275 1.07 -30.89 3.32
C HIS A 275 1.76 -30.35 4.57
N ILE A 276 1.79 -31.14 5.64
CA ILE A 276 2.43 -30.77 6.91
C ILE A 276 3.94 -31.04 6.84
N GLY A 277 4.74 -30.09 7.34
CA GLY A 277 6.21 -30.14 7.28
C GLY A 277 6.79 -29.69 5.95
N TYR A 278 5.93 -29.29 5.00
CA TYR A 278 6.34 -28.80 3.69
C TYR A 278 6.30 -27.27 3.63
N GLU A 279 7.30 -26.70 2.97
CA GLU A 279 7.36 -25.28 2.62
C GLU A 279 7.39 -25.11 1.11
N VAL A 280 6.70 -24.07 0.61
CA VAL A 280 6.80 -23.67 -0.80
C VAL A 280 8.15 -22.99 -0.99
N THR A 281 8.96 -23.53 -1.90
CA THR A 281 10.34 -23.09 -2.14
C THR A 281 10.52 -22.42 -3.50
N GLU A 282 9.70 -22.78 -4.49
CA GLU A 282 9.75 -22.19 -5.84
C GLU A 282 8.34 -22.03 -6.41
N LEU A 283 8.15 -20.97 -7.21
CA LEU A 283 6.94 -20.69 -7.98
C LEU A 283 7.15 -21.07 -9.44
N ILE A 284 6.22 -21.84 -10.01
CA ILE A 284 6.33 -22.41 -11.36
C ILE A 284 5.26 -21.77 -12.25
N GLY A 285 5.66 -21.37 -13.45
CA GLY A 285 4.80 -20.74 -14.45
C GLY A 285 5.58 -19.93 -15.47
N GLU A 286 4.91 -19.54 -16.55
CA GLU A 286 5.40 -18.56 -17.53
C GLU A 286 4.72 -17.21 -17.24
N ASP A 287 3.66 -16.86 -17.97
CA ASP A 287 2.93 -15.60 -17.77
C ASP A 287 2.07 -15.57 -16.49
N ARG A 288 1.66 -16.74 -16.02
CA ARG A 288 0.81 -16.95 -14.83
C ARG A 288 1.31 -18.13 -14.03
N LEU A 289 1.03 -18.12 -12.74
CA LEU A 289 1.32 -19.24 -11.85
C LEU A 289 0.58 -20.50 -12.33
N SER A 290 1.30 -21.60 -12.46
CA SER A 290 0.76 -22.91 -12.85
C SER A 290 1.14 -24.04 -11.88
N GLY A 291 1.98 -23.73 -10.89
CA GLY A 291 2.37 -24.70 -9.88
C GLY A 291 3.36 -24.16 -8.86
N VAL A 292 3.71 -25.01 -7.91
CA VAL A 292 4.70 -24.74 -6.86
C VAL A 292 5.61 -25.93 -6.64
N SER A 293 6.86 -25.69 -6.28
CA SER A 293 7.75 -26.70 -5.71
C SER A 293 7.75 -26.61 -4.20
N ILE A 294 7.46 -27.72 -3.52
CA ILE A 294 7.46 -27.82 -2.07
C ILE A 294 8.61 -28.70 -1.59
N THR A 295 9.25 -28.31 -0.49
CA THR A 295 10.31 -29.08 0.15
C THR A 295 9.88 -29.49 1.56
N ASN A 296 10.02 -30.76 1.90
CA ASN A 296 9.86 -31.22 3.28
C ASN A 296 11.05 -30.77 4.12
N ARG A 297 10.81 -30.08 5.24
CA ARG A 297 11.86 -29.47 6.06
C ARG A 297 12.73 -30.48 6.82
N GLU A 298 12.23 -31.69 7.06
CA GLU A 298 12.95 -32.73 7.79
C GLU A 298 13.71 -33.66 6.85
N THR A 299 13.08 -34.09 5.76
CA THR A 299 13.65 -35.09 4.84
C THR A 299 14.37 -34.48 3.64
N GLY A 300 14.11 -33.20 3.33
CA GLY A 300 14.58 -32.55 2.10
C GLY A 300 13.87 -33.02 0.83
N GLU A 301 12.83 -33.86 0.95
CA GLU A 301 12.04 -34.36 -0.19
C GLU A 301 11.37 -33.19 -0.94
N LYS A 302 11.59 -33.11 -2.26
CA LYS A 302 10.97 -32.12 -3.14
C LYS A 302 9.80 -32.71 -3.91
N LYS A 303 8.72 -31.94 -4.04
CA LYS A 303 7.55 -32.28 -4.85
C LYS A 303 7.07 -31.07 -5.64
N GLU A 304 6.57 -31.31 -6.84
CA GLU A 304 5.87 -30.30 -7.61
C GLU A 304 4.36 -30.52 -7.51
N ILE A 305 3.63 -29.43 -7.31
CA ILE A 305 2.17 -29.42 -7.23
C ILE A 305 1.65 -28.47 -8.30
N SER A 306 0.87 -28.98 -9.26
CA SER A 306 0.16 -28.15 -10.22
C SER A 306 -1.03 -27.47 -9.57
N LEU A 307 -1.14 -26.16 -9.72
CA LEU A 307 -2.25 -25.35 -9.19
C LEU A 307 -2.45 -24.10 -10.04
N ASP A 308 -3.68 -23.59 -10.08
CA ASP A 308 -4.05 -22.38 -10.82
C ASP A 308 -3.80 -21.10 -10.00
N GLY A 309 -3.78 -21.20 -8.67
CA GLY A 309 -3.59 -20.06 -7.77
C GLY A 309 -3.02 -20.44 -6.41
N LEU A 310 -2.41 -19.48 -5.73
CA LEU A 310 -1.74 -19.65 -4.44
C LEU A 310 -2.05 -18.46 -3.52
N PHE A 311 -2.66 -18.73 -2.38
CA PHE A 311 -3.00 -17.75 -1.36
C PHE A 311 -1.96 -17.74 -0.24
N THR A 312 -1.32 -16.61 0.01
CA THR A 312 -0.30 -16.47 1.07
C THR A 312 -0.94 -15.94 2.35
N GLU A 313 -1.23 -16.83 3.29
CA GLU A 313 -1.85 -16.54 4.59
C GLU A 313 -0.83 -16.67 5.73
N ILE A 314 0.37 -16.13 5.50
CA ILE A 314 1.51 -16.20 6.42
C ILE A 314 1.59 -15.02 7.39
N GLY A 315 0.59 -14.14 7.36
CA GLY A 315 0.41 -13.02 8.27
C GLY A 315 0.78 -11.68 7.67
N TRP A 316 0.40 -10.63 8.39
CA TRP A 316 0.59 -9.24 8.00
C TRP A 316 1.48 -8.54 9.01
N ILE A 317 2.20 -7.51 8.57
CA ILE A 317 3.05 -6.68 9.43
C ILE A 317 2.51 -5.25 9.38
N PRO A 318 2.01 -4.70 10.51
CA PRO A 318 1.68 -3.28 10.60
C PRO A 318 2.91 -2.41 10.35
N ASN A 319 2.72 -1.29 9.64
CA ASN A 319 3.80 -0.34 9.37
C ASN A 319 4.00 0.62 10.56
N THR A 320 4.34 0.07 11.74
CA THR A 320 4.36 0.79 13.04
C THR A 320 5.75 0.98 13.64
N SER A 321 6.81 0.60 12.93
CA SER A 321 8.18 0.62 13.49
C SER A 321 8.63 2.01 13.98
N PHE A 322 8.20 3.10 13.35
CA PHE A 322 8.59 4.46 13.72
C PHE A 322 7.81 5.03 14.91
N VAL A 323 6.78 4.32 15.40
CA VAL A 323 5.99 4.70 16.58
C VAL A 323 6.21 3.76 17.78
N ASP A 324 7.15 2.83 17.66
CA ASP A 324 7.50 1.93 18.77
C ASP A 324 8.04 2.76 19.95
N GLY A 325 7.56 2.45 21.16
CA GLY A 325 7.85 3.23 22.36
C GLY A 325 7.11 4.57 22.48
N LEU A 326 6.51 5.10 21.41
CA LEU A 326 5.66 6.31 21.45
C LEU A 326 4.19 5.97 21.73
N LEU A 327 3.68 4.90 21.15
CA LEU A 327 2.28 4.48 21.26
C LEU A 327 2.16 3.09 21.88
N VAL A 328 1.03 2.83 22.53
CA VAL A 328 0.67 1.48 22.98
C VAL A 328 0.33 0.62 21.76
N LEU A 329 1.09 -0.46 21.59
CA LEU A 329 0.88 -1.47 20.56
C LEU A 329 0.42 -2.78 21.19
N ASN A 330 -0.44 -3.54 20.50
CA ASN A 330 -0.79 -4.89 20.93
C ASN A 330 0.30 -5.92 20.54
N ASP A 331 0.09 -7.20 20.89
CA ASP A 331 1.03 -8.29 20.60
C ASP A 331 1.31 -8.49 19.09
N GLN A 332 0.39 -8.02 18.23
CA GLN A 332 0.53 -8.05 16.77
C GLN A 332 1.19 -6.78 16.19
N LYS A 333 1.67 -5.87 17.07
CA LYS A 333 2.26 -4.57 16.73
C LYS A 333 1.28 -3.60 16.05
N GLU A 334 -0.01 -3.79 16.26
CA GLU A 334 -1.05 -2.85 15.82
C GLU A 334 -1.21 -1.72 16.84
N ILE A 335 -1.55 -0.52 16.36
CA ILE A 335 -1.81 0.64 17.23
C ILE A 335 -3.13 0.44 17.96
N VAL A 336 -3.10 0.45 19.29
CA VAL A 336 -4.32 0.37 20.09
C VAL A 336 -5.08 1.69 20.01
N VAL A 337 -6.35 1.61 19.64
CA VAL A 337 -7.26 2.77 19.52
C VAL A 337 -8.58 2.53 20.25
N ASP A 338 -9.22 3.61 20.68
CA ASP A 338 -10.60 3.58 21.17
C ASP A 338 -11.63 3.67 20.01
N ILE A 339 -12.92 3.76 20.36
CA ILE A 339 -14.02 3.82 19.39
C ILE A 339 -13.95 5.05 18.46
N ASP A 340 -13.32 6.13 18.93
CA ASP A 340 -13.15 7.41 18.23
C ASP A 340 -11.78 7.51 17.54
N CYS A 341 -11.07 6.40 17.39
CA CYS A 341 -9.76 6.32 16.76
C CYS A 341 -8.63 7.07 17.52
N LYS A 342 -8.82 7.36 18.82
CA LYS A 342 -7.80 8.00 19.67
C LYS A 342 -6.76 6.97 20.10
N THR A 343 -5.49 7.35 20.06
CA THR A 343 -4.38 6.51 20.54
C THR A 343 -4.06 6.79 22.01
N SER A 344 -3.04 6.13 22.56
CA SER A 344 -2.52 6.43 23.90
C SER A 344 -1.88 7.81 24.04
N ALA A 345 -1.58 8.50 22.93
CA ALA A 345 -0.98 9.84 22.94
C ALA A 345 -2.00 10.88 22.45
N PRO A 346 -2.35 11.89 23.28
CA PRO A 346 -3.24 12.98 22.87
C PRO A 346 -2.74 13.69 21.62
N GLY A 347 -3.63 14.03 20.69
CA GLY A 347 -3.29 14.65 19.41
C GLY A 347 -2.79 13.67 18.33
N ILE A 348 -2.58 12.39 18.67
CA ILE A 348 -2.29 11.31 17.71
C ILE A 348 -3.50 10.39 17.61
N PHE A 349 -3.99 10.22 16.39
CA PHE A 349 -5.09 9.34 16.01
C PHE A 349 -4.56 8.27 15.05
N ALA A 350 -5.26 7.15 14.93
CA ALA A 350 -4.91 6.13 13.96
C ALA A 350 -6.16 5.45 13.37
N ALA A 351 -6.11 5.11 12.08
CA ALA A 351 -7.25 4.56 11.35
C ALA A 351 -6.85 3.49 10.33
N GLY A 352 -7.80 2.59 10.06
CA GLY A 352 -7.63 1.51 9.10
C GLY A 352 -6.71 0.39 9.61
N ASP A 353 -6.09 -0.34 8.68
CA ASP A 353 -5.51 -1.63 9.00
C ASP A 353 -4.33 -1.58 9.98
N VAL A 354 -3.69 -0.43 10.16
CA VAL A 354 -2.57 -0.24 11.11
C VAL A 354 -3.00 -0.36 12.58
N THR A 355 -4.30 -0.26 12.87
CA THR A 355 -4.84 -0.24 14.24
C THR A 355 -5.30 -1.60 14.72
N SER A 356 -5.72 -1.70 15.99
CA SER A 356 -6.24 -2.91 16.62
C SER A 356 -7.70 -3.26 16.25
N ILE A 357 -8.31 -2.56 15.28
CA ILE A 357 -9.66 -2.90 14.82
C ILE A 357 -9.70 -4.31 14.22
N SER A 358 -10.78 -5.04 14.42
CA SER A 358 -10.90 -6.42 13.94
C SER A 358 -11.10 -6.52 12.43
N GLY A 359 -11.89 -5.62 11.84
CA GLY A 359 -12.21 -5.62 10.42
C GLY A 359 -11.14 -4.94 9.57
N LYS A 360 -10.52 -5.68 8.65
CA LYS A 360 -9.50 -5.19 7.71
C LYS A 360 -10.06 -5.19 6.29
N GLN A 361 -10.79 -4.13 5.94
CA GLN A 361 -11.52 -4.00 4.67
C GLN A 361 -11.51 -2.54 4.22
N ILE A 362 -11.54 -2.30 2.90
CA ILE A 362 -11.50 -0.95 2.32
C ILE A 362 -12.60 -0.06 2.92
N ILE A 363 -13.85 -0.55 2.95
CA ILE A 363 -14.99 0.23 3.46
C ILE A 363 -14.88 0.53 4.96
N ILE A 364 -14.30 -0.39 5.74
CA ILE A 364 -14.07 -0.20 7.18
C ILE A 364 -12.96 0.85 7.37
N ALA A 365 -11.86 0.73 6.62
CA ALA A 365 -10.77 1.69 6.65
C ALA A 365 -11.24 3.11 6.31
N CYS A 366 -12.14 3.28 5.32
CA CYS A 366 -12.75 4.57 5.03
C CYS A 366 -13.53 5.12 6.23
N GLY A 367 -14.38 4.29 6.85
CA GLY A 367 -15.15 4.69 8.04
C GLY A 367 -14.25 5.13 9.20
N GLU A 368 -13.18 4.39 9.48
CA GLU A 368 -12.18 4.76 10.50
C GLU A 368 -11.45 6.06 10.13
N GLY A 369 -11.09 6.26 8.86
CA GLY A 369 -10.45 7.49 8.39
C GLY A 369 -11.32 8.72 8.64
N ALA A 370 -12.62 8.62 8.35
CA ALA A 370 -13.58 9.67 8.64
C ALA A 370 -13.69 9.97 10.14
N LYS A 371 -13.80 8.93 11.00
CA LYS A 371 -13.83 9.10 12.46
C LYS A 371 -12.57 9.77 12.99
N ALA A 372 -11.40 9.31 12.58
CA ALA A 372 -10.13 9.89 13.03
C ALA A 372 -9.98 11.36 12.64
N ALA A 373 -10.42 11.75 11.44
CA ALA A 373 -10.41 13.15 11.01
C ALA A 373 -11.35 14.03 11.85
N LEU A 374 -12.54 13.53 12.19
CA LEU A 374 -13.48 14.25 13.07
C LEU A 374 -12.91 14.38 14.48
N SER A 375 -12.32 13.32 15.04
CA SER A 375 -11.68 13.36 16.35
C SER A 375 -10.48 14.31 16.40
N ALA A 376 -9.68 14.36 15.32
CA ALA A 376 -8.57 15.31 15.20
C ALA A 376 -9.07 16.76 15.15
N PHE A 377 -10.15 17.02 14.41
CA PHE A 377 -10.80 18.32 14.39
C PHE A 377 -11.30 18.72 15.79
N ASP A 378 -12.03 17.85 16.48
CA ASP A 378 -12.57 18.14 17.81
C ASP A 378 -11.45 18.42 18.84
N TYR A 379 -10.33 17.70 18.74
CA TYR A 379 -9.14 17.95 19.55
C TYR A 379 -8.56 19.36 19.32
N LEU A 380 -8.45 19.78 18.06
CA LEU A 380 -7.97 21.12 17.68
C LEU A 380 -8.91 22.26 18.11
N MET A 381 -10.20 21.99 18.28
CA MET A 381 -11.17 22.99 18.72
C MET A 381 -11.20 23.13 20.25
N THR A 382 -10.62 22.18 20.98
CA THR A 382 -10.67 22.12 22.45
C THR A 382 -9.32 22.34 23.12
N ASN A 383 -8.24 22.48 22.34
CA ASN A 383 -6.86 22.72 22.77
C ASN A 383 -6.20 23.70 21.82
#